data_AF-A0A0U1KYV6-F1
#
_entry.id   AF-A0A0U1KYV6-F1
#
_cell.length_a   1.000
_cell.length_b   1.000
_cell.length_c   1.000
_cell.angle_alpha   90.00
_cell.angle_beta   90.00
_cell.angle_gamma   90.00
#
_symmetry.space_group_name_H-M   'P 1'
#
loop_
_entity.id
_entity.type
_entity.pdbx_description
1 polymer ?
#
loop_
_entity_poly.entity_id
_entity_poly.type
_entity_poly.pdbx_seq_one_letter_code
_entity_poly.pdbx_strand_id
1 'polypeptide(L)'
;MADKLRYYRHKKALLQKDVAEKTGIHLANYSAYEQEERKIPYPFDKLSKVAELFGVAITDLLDQYNLFLYNGQGRQIRALRQSLGLTKEEFGNLYGFHAYTVNKWENDRIQMLKSTWVKLFGNE
;
A
#
# COMPACT_ATOMS: atom_id res chain seq x y z
N MET A 1 -4.17 8.46 -2.58
CA MET A 1 -2.92 8.26 -3.36
C MET A 1 -3.00 8.89 -4.76
N ALA A 2 -4.09 8.70 -5.51
CA ALA A 2 -4.30 9.32 -6.82
C ALA A 2 -4.03 10.84 -6.82
N ASP A 3 -4.56 11.57 -5.83
CA ASP A 3 -4.31 13.02 -5.68
C ASP A 3 -2.83 13.39 -5.56
N LYS A 4 -2.07 12.61 -4.77
CA LYS A 4 -0.63 12.84 -4.59
C LYS A 4 0.12 12.67 -5.91
N LEU A 5 -0.23 11.65 -6.70
CA LEU A 5 0.35 11.42 -8.03
C LEU A 5 0.02 12.57 -8.98
N ARG A 6 -1.25 12.98 -9.05
CA ARG A 6 -1.69 14.14 -9.85
C ARG A 6 -0.93 15.40 -9.44
N TYR A 7 -0.88 15.67 -8.14
CA TYR A 7 -0.22 16.85 -7.58
C TYR A 7 1.26 16.94 -7.98
N TYR A 8 2.05 15.88 -7.76
CA TYR A 8 3.46 15.90 -8.11
C TYR A 8 3.71 15.92 -9.62
N ARG A 9 2.87 15.23 -10.40
CA ARG A 9 2.91 15.29 -11.87
C ARG A 9 2.70 16.72 -12.37
N HIS A 10 1.66 17.41 -11.88
CA HIS A 10 1.37 18.79 -12.23
C HIS A 10 2.46 19.76 -11.76
N LYS A 11 3.03 19.55 -10.57
CA LYS A 11 4.19 20.33 -10.06
C LYS A 11 5.42 20.22 -10.96
N LYS A 12 5.59 19.11 -11.68
CA LYS A 12 6.66 18.89 -12.67
C LYS A 12 6.26 19.27 -14.10
N ALA A 13 5.07 19.84 -14.30
CA ALA A 13 4.49 20.18 -15.61
C ALA A 13 4.45 18.99 -16.59
N LEU A 14 4.24 17.77 -16.08
CA LEU A 14 4.21 16.55 -16.89
C LEU A 14 2.79 16.14 -17.28
N LEU A 15 2.66 15.63 -18.49
CA LEU A 15 1.50 14.88 -18.95
C LEU A 15 1.60 13.42 -18.49
N GLN A 16 0.47 12.70 -18.47
CA GLN A 16 0.47 11.27 -18.15
C GLN A 16 1.36 10.46 -19.11
N LYS A 17 1.39 10.85 -20.40
CA LYS A 17 2.29 10.25 -21.40
C LYS A 17 3.77 10.46 -21.07
N ASP A 18 4.15 11.62 -20.56
CA ASP A 18 5.55 11.92 -20.24
C ASP A 18 6.02 11.06 -19.06
N VAL A 19 5.15 10.83 -18.08
CA VAL A 19 5.45 9.92 -16.96
C VAL A 19 5.57 8.49 -17.46
N ALA A 20 4.64 8.03 -18.30
CA ALA A 20 4.65 6.70 -18.90
C ALA A 20 5.95 6.43 -19.66
N GLU A 21 6.35 7.35 -20.55
CA GLU A 21 7.57 7.27 -21.35
C GLU A 21 8.83 7.24 -20.46
N LYS A 22 8.94 8.17 -19.50
CA LYS A 22 10.13 8.28 -18.64
C LYS A 22 10.29 7.13 -17.63
N THR A 23 9.20 6.48 -17.24
CA THR A 23 9.22 5.38 -16.25
C THR A 23 9.15 3.99 -16.89
N GLY A 24 8.86 3.90 -18.19
CA GLY A 24 8.57 2.65 -18.88
C GLY A 24 7.26 1.99 -18.45
N ILE A 25 6.36 2.72 -17.80
CA ILE A 25 5.03 2.25 -17.42
C ILE A 25 4.10 2.47 -18.62
N HIS A 26 3.35 1.45 -19.02
CA HIS A 26 2.34 1.61 -20.08
C HIS A 26 1.35 2.74 -19.73
N LEU A 27 1.04 3.64 -20.68
CA LEU A 27 0.21 4.82 -20.44
C LEU A 27 -1.11 4.48 -19.74
N ALA A 28 -1.85 3.48 -20.24
CA ALA A 28 -3.11 3.06 -19.62
C ALA A 28 -2.96 2.62 -18.16
N ASN A 29 -1.81 2.00 -17.80
CA ASN A 29 -1.54 1.64 -16.41
C ASN A 29 -1.32 2.89 -15.57
N TYR A 30 -0.50 3.84 -16.04
CA TYR A 30 -0.25 5.06 -15.30
C TYR A 30 -1.51 5.93 -15.17
N SER A 31 -2.32 6.06 -16.24
CA SER A 31 -3.61 6.74 -16.18
C SER A 31 -4.54 6.13 -15.13
N ALA A 32 -4.56 4.79 -15.01
CA ALA A 32 -5.30 4.11 -13.95
C ALA A 32 -4.74 4.37 -12.54
N TYR A 33 -3.46 4.71 -12.39
CA TYR A 33 -2.85 5.03 -11.08
C TYR A 33 -3.43 6.32 -10.50
N GLU A 34 -3.80 7.25 -11.37
CA GLU A 34 -4.39 8.56 -11.02
C GLU A 34 -5.92 8.53 -10.89
N GLN A 35 -6.55 7.35 -10.93
CA GLN A 35 -7.99 7.18 -10.67
C GLN A 35 -8.24 6.79 -9.21
N GLU A 36 -9.33 7.28 -8.62
CA GLU A 36 -9.65 7.06 -7.21
C GLU A 36 -10.12 5.63 -6.92
N GLU A 37 -10.97 5.07 -7.77
CA GLU A 37 -11.53 3.71 -7.63
C GLU A 37 -10.71 2.66 -8.39
N ARG A 38 -9.39 2.67 -8.20
CA ARG A 38 -8.50 1.76 -8.91
C ARG A 38 -8.65 0.31 -8.41
N LYS A 39 -8.75 -0.64 -9.35
CA LYS A 39 -8.81 -2.09 -9.07
C LYS A 39 -7.45 -2.81 -9.06
N ILE A 40 -6.44 -2.24 -9.71
CA ILE A 40 -5.12 -2.87 -9.88
C ILE A 40 -4.20 -2.42 -8.73
N PRO A 41 -3.37 -3.30 -8.13
CA PRO A 41 -2.39 -2.93 -7.10
C PRO A 41 -1.34 -1.94 -7.61
N TYR A 42 -0.75 -1.13 -6.72
CA TYR A 42 0.40 -0.28 -7.04
C TYR A 42 1.69 -1.07 -6.80
N PRO A 43 2.38 -1.52 -7.85
CA PRO A 43 3.58 -2.30 -7.65
C PRO A 43 4.72 -1.33 -7.26
N PHE A 44 5.40 -1.63 -6.15
CA PHE A 44 6.34 -0.70 -5.52
C PHE A 44 7.56 -0.40 -6.40
N ASP A 45 7.98 -1.33 -7.25
CA ASP A 45 9.03 -1.14 -8.25
C ASP A 45 8.68 -0.02 -9.23
N LYS A 46 7.43 0.05 -9.69
CA LYS A 46 6.96 1.10 -10.61
C LYS A 46 6.75 2.42 -9.88
N LEU A 47 6.19 2.38 -8.67
CA LEU A 47 6.06 3.57 -7.85
C LEU A 47 7.42 4.19 -7.49
N SER A 48 8.45 3.37 -7.29
CA SER A 48 9.81 3.87 -7.05
C SER A 48 10.31 4.71 -8.22
N LYS A 49 10.10 4.28 -9.46
CA LYS A 49 10.47 5.05 -10.67
C LYS A 49 9.69 6.35 -10.80
N VAL A 50 8.41 6.33 -10.43
CA VAL A 50 7.56 7.53 -10.43
C VAL A 50 8.04 8.53 -9.35
N ALA A 51 8.36 8.03 -8.16
CA ALA A 51 8.90 8.85 -7.06
C ALA A 51 10.24 9.50 -7.45
N GLU A 52 11.13 8.74 -8.07
CA GLU A 52 12.40 9.23 -8.61
C GLU A 52 12.18 10.34 -9.65
N LEU A 53 11.30 10.13 -10.62
CA LEU A 53 10.95 11.15 -11.62
C LEU A 53 10.39 12.42 -10.98
N PHE A 54 9.60 12.27 -9.91
CA PHE A 54 9.05 13.40 -9.16
C PHE A 54 10.06 14.04 -8.20
N GLY A 55 11.17 13.37 -7.89
CA GLY A 55 12.18 13.84 -6.93
C GLY A 55 11.67 13.85 -5.50
N VAL A 56 10.89 12.84 -5.11
CA VAL A 56 10.29 12.70 -3.77
C VAL A 56 10.52 11.29 -3.23
N ALA A 57 10.34 11.08 -1.93
CA ALA A 57 10.38 9.73 -1.38
C ALA A 57 9.15 8.94 -1.82
N ILE A 58 9.29 7.63 -2.04
CA ILE A 58 8.14 6.78 -2.39
C ILE A 58 7.03 6.87 -1.35
N THR A 59 7.39 6.98 -0.06
CA THR A 59 6.48 7.15 1.08
C THR A 59 5.61 8.39 0.96
N ASP A 60 6.09 9.45 0.30
CA ASP A 60 5.32 10.68 0.09
C ASP A 60 4.13 10.44 -0.85
N LEU A 61 4.23 9.45 -1.75
CA LEU A 61 3.17 9.04 -2.65
C LEU A 61 2.15 8.12 -1.98
N LEU A 62 2.57 7.31 -1.00
CA LEU A 62 1.72 6.29 -0.39
C LEU A 62 0.63 6.88 0.50
N ASP A 63 -0.53 6.23 0.54
CA ASP A 63 -1.50 6.41 1.63
C ASP A 63 -1.14 5.48 2.80
N GLN A 64 -1.84 5.60 3.93
CA GLN A 64 -1.54 4.82 5.14
C GLN A 64 -1.55 3.29 4.89
N TYR A 65 -2.51 2.80 4.11
CA TYR A 65 -2.61 1.38 3.79
C TYR A 65 -1.44 0.90 2.92
N ASN A 66 -1.08 1.64 1.87
CA ASN A 66 0.07 1.27 1.04
C ASN A 66 1.39 1.44 1.79
N LEU A 67 1.48 2.39 2.72
CA LEU A 67 2.63 2.56 3.61
C LEU A 67 2.76 1.37 4.58
N PHE A 68 1.65 0.87 5.12
CA PHE A 68 1.61 -0.36 5.89
C PHE A 68 2.15 -1.55 5.10
N LEU A 69 1.73 -1.73 3.84
CA LEU A 69 2.26 -2.78 2.98
C LEU A 69 3.75 -2.59 2.69
N TYR A 70 4.17 -1.36 2.39
CA TYR A 70 5.57 -1.00 2.08
C TYR A 70 6.51 -1.25 3.26
N ASN A 71 6.08 -0.93 4.48
CA ASN A 71 6.87 -1.09 5.71
C ASN A 71 6.92 -2.53 6.23
N GLY A 72 6.24 -3.47 5.54
CA GLY A 72 6.12 -4.88 5.92
C GLY A 72 4.90 -5.11 6.79
N GLN A 73 3.83 -5.65 6.20
CA GLN A 73 2.60 -5.95 6.92
C GLN A 73 2.84 -7.00 8.02
N GLY A 74 3.66 -8.03 7.78
CA GLY A 74 3.78 -9.16 8.68
C GLY A 74 4.37 -8.76 10.04
N ARG A 75 5.42 -7.94 10.01
CA ARG A 75 6.03 -7.38 11.23
C ARG A 75 5.09 -6.44 11.99
N GLN A 76 4.29 -5.63 11.28
CA GLN A 76 3.36 -4.69 11.92
C GLN A 76 2.19 -5.41 12.58
N ILE A 77 1.61 -6.42 11.91
CA ILE A 77 0.55 -7.26 12.48
C ILE A 77 1.08 -8.01 13.70
N ARG A 78 2.30 -8.57 13.61
CA ARG A 78 2.94 -9.25 14.72
C ARG A 78 3.16 -8.32 15.92
N ALA A 79 3.63 -7.09 15.66
CA ALA A 79 3.84 -6.08 16.69
C ALA A 79 2.52 -5.70 17.37
N LEU A 80 1.46 -5.44 16.59
CA LEU A 80 0.11 -5.18 17.13
C LEU A 80 -0.35 -6.34 18.01
N ARG A 81 -0.30 -7.57 17.50
CA ARG A 81 -0.70 -8.75 18.27
C ARG A 81 0.09 -8.89 19.57
N GLN A 82 1.41 -8.73 19.52
CA GLN A 82 2.29 -8.85 20.69
C GLN A 82 2.06 -7.73 21.71
N SER A 83 1.74 -6.51 21.25
CA SER A 83 1.38 -5.40 22.15
C SER A 83 0.12 -5.66 22.97
N LEU A 84 -0.80 -6.49 22.44
CA LEU A 84 -2.00 -6.96 23.13
C LEU A 84 -1.75 -8.20 23.99
N GLY A 85 -0.54 -8.77 23.98
CA GLY A 85 -0.23 -10.00 24.73
C GLY A 85 -0.88 -11.26 24.17
N LEU A 86 -1.36 -11.25 22.93
CA LEU A 86 -2.18 -12.34 22.37
C LEU A 86 -1.37 -13.36 21.57
N THR A 87 -1.79 -14.63 21.63
CA THR A 87 -1.43 -15.66 20.66
C THR A 87 -2.09 -15.39 19.30
N LYS A 88 -1.62 -16.07 18.24
CA LYS A 88 -2.24 -15.95 16.89
C LYS A 88 -3.69 -16.41 16.88
N GLU A 89 -4.04 -17.37 17.72
CA GLU A 89 -5.38 -17.90 17.85
C GLU A 89 -6.31 -16.91 18.56
N GLU A 90 -5.89 -16.36 19.70
CA GLU A 90 -6.66 -15.34 20.41
C GLU A 90 -6.82 -14.06 19.57
N PHE A 91 -5.77 -13.62 18.88
CA PHE A 91 -5.84 -12.48 17.97
C PHE A 91 -6.81 -12.75 16.81
N GLY A 92 -6.76 -13.96 16.23
CA GLY A 92 -7.71 -14.39 15.23
C GLY A 92 -9.15 -14.31 15.75
N ASN A 93 -9.42 -14.95 16.89
CA ASN A 93 -10.76 -14.99 17.49
C ASN A 93 -11.27 -13.59 17.84
N LEU A 94 -10.44 -12.73 18.42
CA LEU A 94 -10.79 -11.35 18.78
C LEU A 94 -11.29 -10.54 17.58
N TYR A 95 -10.64 -10.68 16.42
CA TYR A 95 -10.98 -9.94 15.21
C TYR A 95 -11.81 -10.75 14.19
N GLY A 96 -12.22 -11.96 14.52
CA GLY A 96 -13.02 -12.83 13.65
C GLY A 96 -12.25 -13.38 12.45
N PHE A 97 -10.97 -13.68 12.61
CA PHE A 97 -10.09 -14.30 11.61
C PHE A 97 -9.58 -15.67 12.06
N HIS A 98 -9.30 -16.57 11.13
CA HIS A 98 -8.62 -17.82 11.48
C HIS A 98 -7.15 -17.55 11.85
N ALA A 99 -6.64 -18.27 12.86
CA ALA A 99 -5.23 -18.24 13.25
C ALA A 99 -4.27 -18.53 12.07
N TYR A 100 -4.70 -19.38 11.14
CA TYR A 100 -3.98 -19.66 9.90
C TYR A 100 -3.79 -18.40 9.03
N THR A 101 -4.83 -17.57 8.90
CA THR A 101 -4.79 -16.30 8.16
C THR A 101 -3.82 -15.33 8.82
N VAL A 102 -3.90 -15.19 10.16
CA VAL A 102 -2.96 -14.37 10.94
C VAL A 102 -1.52 -14.85 10.72
N ASN A 103 -1.29 -16.17 10.75
CA ASN A 103 0.02 -16.73 10.47
C ASN A 103 0.51 -16.43 9.05
N LYS A 104 -0.35 -16.49 8.03
CA LYS A 104 0.03 -16.15 6.66
C LYS A 104 0.34 -14.67 6.49
N TRP A 105 -0.41 -13.78 7.14
CA TRP A 105 -0.11 -12.36 7.14
C TRP A 105 1.21 -12.03 7.84
N GLU A 106 1.45 -12.57 9.04
CA GLU A 106 2.69 -12.33 9.80
C GLU A 106 3.97 -12.81 9.11
N ASN A 107 3.84 -13.75 8.17
CA ASN A 107 4.94 -14.28 7.37
C ASN A 107 4.93 -13.72 5.93
N ASP A 108 4.16 -12.65 5.66
CA ASP A 108 4.04 -11.99 4.36
C ASP A 108 3.68 -12.95 3.21
N ARG A 109 2.98 -14.05 3.51
CA ARG A 109 2.59 -15.09 2.52
C ARG A 109 1.34 -14.73 1.74
N ILE A 110 0.46 -13.93 2.31
CA ILE A 110 -0.73 -13.38 1.65
C ILE A 110 -0.83 -11.90 2.00
N GLN A 111 -1.32 -11.08 1.07
CA GLN A 111 -1.53 -9.66 1.33
C GLN A 111 -2.85 -9.46 2.10
N MET A 112 -2.82 -8.63 3.15
CA MET A 112 -4.02 -8.18 3.82
C MET A 112 -4.85 -7.28 2.90
N LEU A 113 -6.18 -7.39 2.96
CA LEU A 113 -7.07 -6.49 2.22
C LEU A 113 -7.18 -5.13 2.93
N LYS A 114 -7.43 -4.06 2.17
CA LYS A 114 -7.62 -2.71 2.74
C LYS A 114 -8.75 -2.65 3.76
N SER A 115 -9.87 -3.33 3.49
CA SER A 115 -11.01 -3.40 4.44
C SER A 115 -10.62 -4.08 5.76
N THR A 116 -9.86 -5.17 5.69
CA THR A 116 -9.29 -5.85 6.87
C THR A 116 -8.32 -4.95 7.62
N TRP A 117 -7.45 -4.23 6.91
CA TRP A 117 -6.52 -3.29 7.50
C TRP A 117 -7.25 -2.16 8.25
N VAL A 118 -8.32 -1.59 7.65
CA VAL A 118 -9.16 -0.59 8.32
C VAL A 118 -9.79 -1.16 9.59
N LYS A 119 -10.22 -2.43 9.59
CA LYS A 119 -10.77 -3.07 10.81
C LYS A 119 -9.74 -3.18 11.95
N LEU A 120 -8.46 -3.36 11.62
CA LEU A 120 -7.38 -3.55 12.61
C LEU A 120 -6.69 -2.26 13.04
N PHE A 121 -6.54 -1.29 12.12
CA PHE A 121 -5.73 -0.09 12.30
C PHE A 121 -6.51 1.22 12.07
N GLY A 122 -7.77 1.15 11.63
CA GLY A 122 -8.58 2.33 11.28
C GLY A 122 -9.29 3.01 12.46
N ASN A 123 -9.08 2.54 13.69
CA ASN A 123 -9.62 3.14 14.92
C ASN A 123 -8.63 4.09 15.61
N GLU A 124 -7.61 4.57 14.90
CA GLU A 124 -6.67 5.60 15.39
C GLU A 124 -7.05 7.01 14.94
#